data_AF-A0A9X0RWL8-F1
#
_entry.id   AF-A0A9X0RWL8-F1
#
_cell.length_a   1.000
_cell.length_b   1.000
_cell.length_c   1.000
_cell.angle_alpha   90.00
_cell.angle_beta   90.00
_cell.angle_gamma   90.00
#
_symmetry.space_group_name_H-M   'P 1'
#
loop_
_entity.id
_entity.type
_entity.pdbx_description
1 polymer ?
#
loop_
_entity_poly.entity_id
_entity_poly.type
_entity_poly.pdbx_seq_one_letter_code
_entity_poly.pdbx_strand_id
1 'polypeptide(L)'
;MRTRGKLLLLTLLLSPLAQASSEAAWQQNDKNMQQSCLKASGLKTAKVVGKPIQYDDSVGFDALLLEGRYPQKHMKNQVGRELCLYQRQSGKAFVSEADHLRAVK
;
A
#
# COMPACT_ATOMS: atom_id res chain seq x y z
N MET A 1 24.38 56.16 22.14
CA MET A 1 24.07 54.78 22.59
C MET A 1 22.92 54.25 21.77
N ARG A 2 23.14 53.15 21.05
CA ARG A 2 22.23 52.58 20.03
C ARG A 2 21.06 51.85 20.69
N THR A 3 19.85 52.25 20.36
CA THR A 3 18.59 51.53 20.59
C THR A 3 18.64 50.17 19.90
N ARG A 4 18.96 49.11 20.65
CA ARG A 4 18.86 47.70 20.22
C ARG A 4 17.88 47.00 21.15
N GLY A 5 16.62 46.98 20.77
CA GLY A 5 15.63 46.23 21.52
C GLY A 5 14.28 46.29 20.84
N LYS A 6 13.67 45.11 20.70
CA LYS A 6 12.30 44.88 20.21
C LYS A 6 12.15 44.77 18.69
N LEU A 7 12.78 43.76 18.08
CA LEU A 7 12.27 43.22 16.82
C LEU A 7 12.59 41.71 16.70
N LEU A 8 12.06 40.91 17.61
CA LEU A 8 12.26 39.45 17.57
C LEU A 8 11.09 38.73 18.25
N LEU A 9 9.88 38.89 17.70
CA LEU A 9 8.67 38.22 18.23
C LEU A 9 7.56 37.98 17.19
N LEU A 10 7.87 38.00 15.89
CA LEU A 10 6.85 37.84 14.82
C LEU A 10 6.91 36.50 14.06
N THR A 11 7.84 35.60 14.35
CA THR A 11 8.06 34.38 13.55
C THR A 11 7.33 33.12 14.06
N LEU A 12 6.60 33.17 15.17
CA LEU A 12 5.94 31.99 15.75
C LEU A 12 4.58 31.61 15.13
N LEU A 13 4.07 32.36 14.15
CA LEU A 13 2.74 32.11 13.56
C LEU A 13 2.75 31.22 12.30
N LEU A 14 3.92 30.78 11.84
CA LEU A 14 4.07 29.85 10.72
C LEU A 14 4.23 28.41 11.24
N SER A 15 3.29 27.95 12.06
CA SER A 15 3.18 26.52 12.33
C SER A 15 2.72 25.85 11.04
N PRO A 16 3.50 24.94 10.42
CA PRO A 16 2.98 24.18 9.29
C PRO A 16 1.74 23.44 9.77
N LEU A 17 0.61 23.70 9.10
CA LEU A 17 -0.58 22.87 9.28
C LEU A 17 -0.13 21.44 8.99
N ALA A 18 -0.16 20.58 10.01
CA ALA A 18 0.11 19.17 9.84
C ALA A 18 -1.00 18.60 8.94
N GLN A 19 -0.74 18.58 7.63
CA GLN A 19 -1.62 17.99 6.65
C GLN A 19 -1.47 16.47 6.82
N ALA A 20 -2.32 15.89 7.65
CA ALA A 20 -2.57 14.46 7.57
C ALA A 20 -3.06 14.13 6.16
N SER A 21 -2.71 12.95 5.63
CA SER A 21 -3.24 12.50 4.33
C SER A 21 -4.76 12.60 4.33
N SER A 22 -5.31 13.13 3.25
CA SER A 22 -6.76 13.21 3.08
C SER A 22 -7.35 11.82 2.88
N GLU A 23 -8.63 11.65 3.22
CA GLU A 23 -9.37 10.42 2.95
C GLU A 23 -9.29 10.02 1.47
N ALA A 24 -9.36 11.00 0.57
CA ALA A 24 -9.21 10.78 -0.87
C ALA A 24 -7.83 10.22 -1.24
N ALA A 25 -6.76 10.68 -0.57
CA ALA A 25 -5.40 10.18 -0.81
C ALA A 25 -5.26 8.71 -0.36
N TRP A 26 -5.87 8.34 0.77
CA TRP A 26 -5.88 6.96 1.24
C TRP A 26 -6.64 6.04 0.29
N GLN A 27 -7.84 6.44 -0.14
CA GLN A 27 -8.62 5.65 -1.10
C GLN A 27 -7.91 5.50 -2.45
N GLN A 28 -7.18 6.52 -2.89
CA GLN A 28 -6.40 6.43 -4.12
C GLN A 28 -5.20 5.49 -3.95
N ASN A 29 -4.51 5.52 -2.81
CA ASN A 29 -3.42 4.59 -2.51
C ASN A 29 -3.91 3.13 -2.52
N ASP A 30 -5.04 2.86 -1.88
CA ASP A 30 -5.63 1.52 -1.85
C ASP A 30 -5.98 1.01 -3.27
N LYS A 31 -6.55 1.88 -4.11
CA LYS A 31 -6.81 1.54 -5.52
C LYS A 31 -5.53 1.24 -6.28
N ASN A 32 -4.49 2.06 -6.11
CA ASN A 32 -3.21 1.87 -6.77
C ASN A 32 -2.56 0.54 -6.35
N MET A 33 -2.57 0.22 -5.06
CA MET A 33 -2.08 -1.05 -4.52
C MET A 33 -2.84 -2.22 -5.15
N GLN A 34 -4.17 -2.22 -5.11
CA GLN A 34 -4.98 -3.31 -5.68
C GLN A 34 -4.68 -3.51 -7.17
N GLN A 35 -4.62 -2.42 -7.95
CA GLN A 35 -4.34 -2.49 -9.38
C GLN A 35 -2.92 -3.01 -9.67
N SER A 36 -1.91 -2.51 -8.96
CA SER A 36 -0.53 -2.98 -9.10
C SER A 36 -0.40 -4.46 -8.75
N CYS A 37 -1.03 -4.91 -7.67
CA CYS A 37 -1.02 -6.31 -7.26
C CYS A 37 -1.72 -7.22 -8.26
N LEU A 38 -2.91 -6.85 -8.73
CA LEU A 38 -3.65 -7.63 -9.74
C LEU A 38 -2.90 -7.71 -11.07
N LYS A 39 -2.18 -6.63 -11.44
CA LYS A 39 -1.33 -6.61 -12.64
C LYS A 39 -0.07 -7.47 -12.49
N ALA A 40 0.49 -7.55 -11.29
CA ALA A 40 1.67 -8.36 -11.01
C ALA A 40 1.35 -9.86 -10.88
N SER A 41 0.11 -10.21 -10.53
CA SER A 41 -0.32 -11.58 -10.30
C SER A 41 -0.19 -12.48 -11.53
N GLY A 42 0.30 -13.71 -11.33
CA GLY A 42 0.36 -14.74 -12.38
C GLY A 42 -0.94 -15.53 -12.54
N LEU A 43 -1.91 -15.35 -11.65
CA LEU A 43 -3.15 -16.13 -11.63
C LEU A 43 -4.17 -15.65 -12.67
N LYS A 44 -4.91 -16.60 -13.24
CA LYS A 44 -6.13 -16.29 -14.00
C LYS A 44 -7.23 -15.85 -13.05
N THR A 45 -8.05 -14.90 -13.53
CA THR A 45 -9.20 -14.36 -12.77
C THR A 45 -8.81 -13.94 -11.35
N ALA A 46 -7.61 -13.37 -11.21
CA ALA A 46 -7.10 -12.91 -9.93
C ALA A 46 -8.03 -11.85 -9.34
N LYS A 47 -8.28 -11.96 -8.04
CA LYS A 47 -9.08 -11.03 -7.26
C LYS A 47 -8.43 -10.84 -5.89
N VAL A 48 -8.68 -9.68 -5.30
CA VAL A 48 -8.27 -9.39 -3.93
C VAL A 48 -9.14 -10.21 -2.96
N VAL A 49 -8.52 -10.79 -1.93
CA VAL A 49 -9.22 -11.50 -0.85
C VAL A 49 -8.72 -11.02 0.51
N GLY A 50 -9.65 -10.72 1.41
CA GLY A 50 -9.32 -10.17 2.74
C GLY A 50 -9.05 -8.66 2.71
N LYS A 51 -8.58 -8.14 3.84
CA LYS A 51 -8.21 -6.73 4.01
C LYS A 51 -6.72 -6.54 3.73
N PRO A 52 -6.31 -5.37 3.19
CA PRO A 52 -4.89 -5.01 3.13
C PRO A 52 -4.26 -4.99 4.52
N ILE A 53 -2.99 -5.40 4.59
CA ILE A 53 -2.16 -5.26 5.78
C ILE A 53 -1.24 -4.07 5.51
N GLN A 54 -1.53 -2.96 6.18
CA GLN A 54 -0.73 -1.74 6.09
C GLN A 54 0.35 -1.76 7.17
N TYR A 55 1.55 -1.33 6.81
CA TYR A 55 2.65 -1.15 7.74
C TYR A 55 2.97 0.33 7.90
N ASP A 56 3.73 0.66 8.94
CA ASP A 56 4.22 2.02 9.13
C ASP A 56 5.19 2.43 8.02
N ASP A 57 5.39 3.74 7.88
CA ASP A 57 6.18 4.32 6.80
C ASP A 57 7.65 3.87 6.78
N SER A 58 8.21 3.34 7.89
CA SER A 58 9.59 2.84 7.92
C SER A 58 9.77 1.53 7.15
N VAL A 59 8.71 0.71 7.06
CA VAL A 59 8.71 -0.49 6.25
C VAL A 59 8.52 -0.12 4.78
N GLY A 60 7.60 0.80 4.49
CA GLY A 60 7.35 1.32 3.14
C GLY A 60 6.63 0.34 2.20
N PHE A 61 6.17 -0.80 2.71
CA PHE A 61 5.38 -1.80 1.97
C PHE A 61 4.05 -2.04 2.64
N ASP A 62 3.02 -2.27 1.82
CA ASP A 62 1.74 -2.86 2.23
C ASP A 62 1.63 -4.27 1.66
N ALA A 63 0.83 -5.14 2.30
CA ALA A 63 0.59 -6.49 1.82
C ALA A 63 -0.89 -6.75 1.50
N LEU A 64 -1.14 -7.52 0.45
CA LEU A 64 -2.48 -7.90 0.03
C LEU A 64 -2.52 -9.36 -0.42
N LEU A 65 -3.52 -10.11 0.03
CA LEU A 65 -3.72 -11.49 -0.42
C LEU A 65 -4.59 -11.50 -1.68
N LEU A 66 -4.15 -12.24 -2.68
CA LEU A 66 -4.86 -12.48 -3.93
C LEU A 66 -5.31 -13.94 -4.01
N GLU A 67 -6.41 -14.18 -4.72
CA GLU A 67 -6.89 -15.53 -5.06
C GLU A 67 -7.24 -15.56 -6.55
N GLY A 68 -6.98 -16.69 -7.20
CA GLY A 68 -7.31 -16.91 -8.59
C GLY A 68 -7.12 -18.37 -8.96
N ARG A 69 -6.78 -18.64 -10.22
CA ARG A 69 -6.49 -20.00 -10.70
C ARG A 69 -5.16 -20.07 -11.42
N TYR A 70 -4.38 -21.10 -11.14
CA TYR A 70 -3.10 -21.31 -11.80
C TYR A 70 -3.28 -21.56 -13.31
N PRO A 71 -2.63 -20.78 -14.19
CA PRO A 71 -2.69 -21.00 -15.64
C PRO A 71 -1.90 -22.23 -16.11
N GLN A 72 -0.94 -22.72 -15.32
CA GLN A 72 -0.03 -23.79 -15.70
C GLN A 72 -0.78 -25.13 -15.82
N LYS A 73 -0.54 -25.87 -16.91
CA LYS A 73 -1.26 -27.13 -17.21
C LYS A 73 -1.13 -28.18 -16.09
N HIS A 74 0.05 -28.31 -15.49
CA HIS A 74 0.30 -29.30 -14.43
C HIS A 74 -0.44 -28.97 -13.12
N MET A 75 -0.83 -27.72 -12.91
CA MET A 75 -1.61 -27.27 -11.75
C MET A 75 -3.12 -27.52 -11.92
N LYS A 76 -3.57 -28.07 -13.06
CA LYS A 76 -4.95 -28.50 -13.31
C LYS A 76 -6.01 -27.45 -12.97
N ASN A 77 -5.73 -26.17 -13.25
CA ASN A 77 -6.63 -25.05 -12.97
C ASN A 77 -7.06 -24.94 -11.48
N GLN A 78 -6.21 -25.43 -10.57
CA GLN A 78 -6.46 -25.35 -9.13
C GLN A 78 -6.53 -23.91 -8.66
N VAL A 79 -7.28 -23.69 -7.57
CA VAL A 79 -7.29 -22.39 -6.90
C VAL A 79 -5.89 -22.14 -6.35
N GLY A 80 -5.36 -20.97 -6.69
CA GLY A 80 -4.05 -20.50 -6.21
C GLY A 80 -4.21 -19.20 -5.45
N ARG A 81 -3.24 -18.92 -4.57
CA ARG A 81 -3.17 -17.69 -3.79
C ARG A 81 -1.77 -17.10 -3.91
N GLU A 82 -1.73 -15.78 -3.95
CA GLU A 82 -0.48 -15.03 -3.97
C GLU A 82 -0.52 -13.96 -2.88
N LEU A 83 0.57 -13.81 -2.15
CA LEU A 83 0.80 -12.65 -1.29
C LEU A 83 1.50 -11.59 -2.15
N CYS A 84 0.84 -10.45 -2.31
CA CYS A 84 1.39 -9.28 -2.95
C CYS A 84 2.01 -8.35 -1.91
N LEU A 85 3.22 -7.85 -2.17
CA LEU A 85 3.83 -6.73 -1.48
C LEU A 85 3.84 -5.51 -2.41
N TYR A 86 3.25 -4.41 -1.96
CA TYR A 86 3.18 -3.14 -2.67
C TYR A 86 4.11 -2.11 -2.03
N GLN A 87 5.11 -1.65 -2.78
CA GLN A 87 6.01 -0.60 -2.32
C GLN A 87 5.38 0.78 -2.53
N ARG A 88 4.96 1.44 -1.44
CA ARG A 88 4.19 2.69 -1.49
C ARG A 88 4.90 3.81 -2.24
N GLN A 89 6.22 3.94 -2.05
CA GLN A 89 7.01 5.01 -2.67
C GLN A 89 7.14 4.86 -4.20
N SER A 90 7.31 3.64 -4.70
CA SER A 90 7.58 3.39 -6.12
C SER A 90 6.34 2.94 -6.90
N GLY A 91 5.28 2.54 -6.20
CA GLY A 91 4.08 1.94 -6.79
C GLY A 91 4.29 0.52 -7.34
N LYS A 92 5.46 -0.09 -7.12
CA LYS A 92 5.78 -1.44 -7.59
C LYS A 92 5.09 -2.50 -6.73
N ALA A 93 4.66 -3.58 -7.37
CA ALA A 93 4.10 -4.75 -6.70
C ALA A 93 4.94 -5.99 -6.99
N PHE A 94 5.08 -6.84 -5.99
CA PHE A 94 5.82 -8.11 -6.03
C PHE A 94 4.91 -9.21 -5.50
N VAL A 95 4.77 -10.30 -6.23
CA VAL A 95 3.91 -11.42 -5.82
C VAL A 95 4.73 -12.67 -5.54
N SER A 96 4.29 -13.43 -4.54
CA SER A 96 4.82 -14.75 -4.24
C SER A 96 3.68 -15.70 -3.90
N GLU A 97 3.87 -16.99 -4.17
CA GLU A 97 2.88 -18.02 -3.85
C GLU A 97 2.58 -18.05 -2.35
N ALA A 98 1.30 -18.19 -2.01
CA ALA A 98 0.80 -18.14 -0.64
C ALA A 98 -0.41 -19.07 -0.43
N ASP A 99 -0.41 -20.25 -1.06
CA ASP A 99 -1.52 -21.21 -1.02
C ASP A 99 -1.94 -21.65 0.40
N HIS A 100 -1.02 -21.53 1.36
CA HIS A 100 -1.28 -21.84 2.77
C HIS A 100 -2.03 -20.72 3.52
N LEU A 101 -2.09 -19.49 2.99
CA LEU A 101 -2.75 -18.36 3.64
C LEU A 101 -4.24 -18.35 3.34
N ARG A 102 -5.06 -18.12 4.38
CA ARG A 102 -6.51 -18.03 4.27
C ARG A 102 -7.02 -16.66 4.69
N ALA A 103 -7.87 -16.06 3.86
CA ALA A 103 -8.65 -14.90 4.28
C ALA A 103 -9.73 -15.40 5.24
N VAL A 104 -9.76 -14.86 6.45
CA VAL A 104 -10.82 -15.12 7.43
C VAL A 104 -11.94 -14.11 7.19
N LYS A 105 -13.19 -14.56 7.32
CA LYS A 105 -14.37 -13.69 7.24
C LYS A 105 -14.48 -12.78 8.45
#